data_AF-A0A7X6BFK9-F1
#
_entry.id   AF-A0A7X6BFK9-F1
#
_cell.length_a   1.000
_cell.length_b   1.000
_cell.length_c   1.000
_cell.angle_alpha   90.00
_cell.angle_beta   90.00
_cell.angle_gamma   90.00
#
_symmetry.space_group_name_H-M   'P 1'
#
loop_
_entity.id
_entity.type
_entity.pdbx_description
1 polymer ?
#
loop_
_entity_poly.entity_id
_entity_poly.type
_entity_poly.pdbx_seq_one_letter_code
_entity_poly.pdbx_strand_id
1 'polypeptide(L)'
;MSADVPILRSPHFIKPDHRRTVIRTFMPGDSPNALEQGQTRAERIVGRILGLSEDELADEYARLLSVLCGRHRDVEKVFLQRYENARELLRGGFSASGARAKLIGAYFSEEYAYQSAALFNPSIVRHPDQSGCPPGALRFILSLRAIGEGHLSSIAFRTGTWQPGRDIVLDAASPLAATPLIEYPQNDDGAVRLHCEDSHNLSETVLFPILERQRGGIEDLRLTSLELEDGSTLFAGTYTAVGGRGIAQELLTTRNFIDFKMHRLEGPIAASKGMALFPRLIEGRYAMLGRHDNENIWLLLSENLHHWDGGIRIVNPQWTWEFTQLGNCGSPIETADGWLVFTHGVGAMREYCIGACLLDRSDPSHVIARTRRPLLRPSPEERYGYVPNVVYSCGALLSGNDILLPYGVADSFTAFSTLTVDALLAAMD
;
A
#
# COMPACT_ATOMS: atom_id res chain seq x y z
N MET A 1 16.34 -28.82 -21.25
CA MET A 1 15.91 -28.74 -19.84
C MET A 1 16.13 -27.30 -19.44
N SER A 2 15.07 -26.53 -19.16
CA SER A 2 15.20 -25.16 -18.66
C SER A 2 16.05 -25.19 -17.38
N ALA A 3 17.06 -24.32 -17.31
CA ALA A 3 17.97 -24.24 -16.17
C ALA A 3 17.22 -23.69 -14.94
N ASP A 4 17.51 -24.21 -13.75
CA ASP A 4 16.95 -23.63 -12.51
C ASP A 4 17.60 -22.27 -12.26
N VAL A 5 16.78 -21.23 -12.02
CA VAL A 5 17.28 -19.89 -11.71
C VAL A 5 17.85 -19.88 -10.29
N PRO A 6 19.12 -19.50 -10.08
CA PRO A 6 19.68 -19.32 -8.75
C PRO A 6 19.04 -18.11 -8.08
N ILE A 7 18.05 -18.35 -7.22
CA ILE A 7 17.40 -17.33 -6.39
C ILE A 7 17.95 -17.42 -4.97
N LEU A 8 18.51 -16.32 -4.49
CA LEU A 8 19.08 -16.22 -3.15
C LEU A 8 18.04 -15.57 -2.22
N ARG A 9 17.53 -16.34 -1.26
CA ARG A 9 16.64 -15.79 -0.22
C ARG A 9 17.46 -15.04 0.81
N SER A 10 17.04 -13.82 1.10
CA SER A 10 17.62 -13.02 2.17
C SER A 10 17.09 -13.47 3.54
N PRO A 11 17.89 -13.40 4.62
CA PRO A 11 17.42 -13.65 5.98
C PRO A 11 16.60 -12.48 6.56
N HIS A 12 16.44 -11.38 5.82
CA HIS A 12 15.72 -10.20 6.30
C HIS A 12 14.20 -10.35 6.09
N PHE A 13 13.44 -9.89 7.09
CA PHE A 13 11.98 -9.89 7.07
C PHE A 13 11.43 -8.57 7.62
N ILE A 14 10.31 -8.12 7.09
CA ILE A 14 9.49 -7.05 7.68
C ILE A 14 8.24 -7.70 8.25
N LYS A 15 8.13 -7.72 9.57
CA LYS A 15 7.00 -8.33 10.30
C LYS A 15 6.00 -7.27 10.77
N PRO A 16 4.74 -7.66 11.06
CA PRO A 16 3.77 -6.82 11.75
C PRO A 16 4.32 -6.31 13.08
N ASP A 17 3.90 -5.10 13.48
CA ASP A 17 4.27 -4.50 14.77
C ASP A 17 3.06 -3.79 15.38
N HIS A 18 2.50 -4.41 16.42
CA HIS A 18 1.32 -3.92 17.15
C HIS A 18 1.58 -2.63 17.92
N ARG A 19 2.83 -2.22 18.11
CA ARG A 19 3.19 -0.97 18.80
C ARG A 19 3.02 0.25 17.90
N ARG A 20 2.86 0.05 16.60
CA ARG A 20 2.71 1.14 15.63
C ARG A 20 1.23 1.49 15.49
N THR A 21 0.86 2.58 16.14
CA THR A 21 -0.52 3.02 16.31
C THR A 21 -0.72 4.42 15.74
N VAL A 22 -1.94 4.72 15.31
CA VAL A 22 -2.41 6.07 14.98
C VAL A 22 -3.66 6.40 15.80
N ILE A 23 -4.02 7.67 15.91
CA ILE A 23 -5.28 8.08 16.57
C ILE A 23 -6.39 8.23 15.54
N ARG A 24 -7.43 7.40 15.65
CA ARG A 24 -8.61 7.43 14.78
C ARG A 24 -9.83 7.98 15.49
N THR A 25 -10.82 8.39 14.71
CA THR A 25 -12.13 8.75 15.25
C THR A 25 -12.79 7.51 15.84
N PHE A 26 -13.27 7.64 17.07
CA PHE A 26 -14.09 6.63 17.73
C PHE A 26 -15.43 7.25 18.08
N MET A 27 -16.52 6.59 17.70
CA MET A 27 -17.87 7.01 18.08
C MET A 27 -18.52 5.90 18.92
N PRO A 28 -18.76 6.12 20.22
CA PRO A 28 -19.47 5.16 21.05
C PRO A 28 -20.85 4.85 20.46
N GLY A 29 -21.04 3.60 20.03
CA GLY A 29 -22.33 3.16 19.49
C GLY A 29 -23.43 3.15 20.56
N ASP A 30 -24.66 3.40 20.11
CA ASP A 30 -25.88 3.20 20.89
C ASP A 30 -26.51 1.85 20.57
N SER A 31 -27.13 1.21 21.56
CA SER A 31 -28.02 0.10 21.27
C SER A 31 -29.31 0.64 20.66
N PRO A 32 -29.84 0.05 19.57
CA PRO A 32 -31.00 0.58 18.84
C PRO A 32 -32.24 0.88 19.68
N ASN A 33 -32.37 0.22 20.85
CA ASN A 33 -33.52 0.32 21.75
C ASN A 33 -33.18 0.93 23.13
N ALA A 34 -31.98 1.49 23.34
CA ALA A 34 -31.52 1.92 24.66
C ALA A 34 -31.06 3.39 24.69
N LEU A 35 -31.93 4.30 24.22
CA LEU A 35 -31.77 5.72 24.54
C LEU A 35 -32.14 5.92 26.01
N GLU A 36 -31.14 6.04 26.87
CA GLU A 36 -31.34 6.42 28.27
C GLU A 36 -31.69 7.90 28.31
N GLN A 37 -32.86 8.24 28.85
CA GLN A 37 -33.32 9.62 29.05
C GLN A 37 -33.39 10.45 27.75
N GLY A 38 -33.57 9.80 26.60
CA GLY A 38 -33.64 10.48 25.29
C GLY A 38 -32.30 10.99 24.77
N GLN A 39 -31.19 10.65 25.42
CA GLN A 39 -29.83 11.01 25.01
C GLN A 39 -29.08 9.81 24.42
N THR A 40 -28.26 10.07 23.42
CA THR A 40 -27.26 9.14 22.90
C THR A 40 -26.14 8.91 23.93
N ARG A 41 -25.44 7.77 23.84
CA ARG A 41 -24.29 7.47 24.71
C ARG A 41 -23.20 8.53 24.55
N ALA A 42 -23.01 9.02 23.33
CA ALA A 42 -22.09 10.11 23.02
C ALA A 42 -22.44 11.39 23.80
N GLU A 43 -23.70 11.83 23.78
CA GLU A 43 -24.16 13.00 24.54
C GLU A 43 -23.98 12.80 26.05
N ARG A 44 -24.27 11.60 26.57
CA ARG A 44 -24.08 11.29 28.01
C ARG A 44 -22.61 11.34 28.41
N ILE A 45 -21.68 10.90 27.56
CA ILE A 45 -20.24 11.00 27.79
C ILE A 45 -19.82 12.48 27.86
N VAL A 46 -20.25 13.30 26.89
CA VAL A 46 -19.98 14.74 26.91
C VAL A 46 -20.51 15.37 28.19
N GLY A 47 -21.75 15.07 28.58
CA GLY A 47 -22.35 15.61 29.81
C GLY A 47 -21.55 15.28 31.07
N ARG A 48 -21.02 14.05 31.19
CA ARG A 48 -20.16 13.65 32.32
C ARG A 48 -18.86 14.45 32.35
N ILE A 49 -18.21 14.65 31.19
CA ILE A 49 -16.95 15.39 31.10
C ILE A 49 -17.17 16.88 31.40
N LEU A 50 -18.30 17.45 30.95
CA LEU A 50 -18.68 18.82 31.30
C LEU A 50 -18.95 19.00 32.80
N GLY A 51 -19.44 17.95 33.47
CA GLY A 51 -19.72 17.95 34.90
C GLY A 51 -18.52 17.71 35.82
N LEU A 52 -17.33 17.41 35.29
CA LEU A 52 -16.11 17.22 36.09
C LEU A 52 -15.70 18.54 36.77
N SER A 53 -15.28 18.43 38.04
CA SER A 53 -14.57 19.51 38.73
C SER A 53 -13.23 19.82 38.03
N GLU A 54 -12.66 20.99 38.28
CA GLU A 54 -11.38 21.37 37.66
C GLU A 54 -10.22 20.46 38.10
N ASP A 55 -10.24 19.97 39.34
CA ASP A 55 -9.22 19.03 39.85
C ASP A 55 -9.32 17.68 39.16
N GLU A 56 -10.54 17.11 39.04
CA GLU A 56 -10.77 15.85 38.33
C GLU A 56 -10.39 15.94 36.85
N LEU A 57 -10.72 17.07 36.20
CA LEU A 57 -10.33 17.33 34.82
C LEU A 57 -8.80 17.39 34.67
N ALA A 58 -8.11 18.10 35.56
CA ALA A 58 -6.67 18.25 35.52
C ALA A 58 -5.96 16.89 35.70
N ASP A 59 -6.39 16.10 36.68
CA ASP A 59 -5.81 14.78 36.97
C ASP A 59 -6.01 13.81 35.80
N GLU A 60 -7.23 13.70 35.27
CA GLU A 60 -7.52 12.79 34.16
C GLU A 60 -6.81 13.21 32.88
N TYR A 61 -6.75 14.52 32.60
CA TYR A 61 -6.05 15.03 31.43
C TYR A 61 -4.53 14.83 31.53
N ALA A 62 -3.93 15.06 32.70
CA ALA A 62 -2.51 14.80 32.94
C ALA A 62 -2.19 13.30 32.79
N ARG A 63 -3.04 12.42 33.32
CA ARG A 63 -2.92 10.96 33.15
C ARG A 63 -2.96 10.58 31.68
N LEU A 64 -3.92 11.09 30.91
CA LEU A 64 -4.04 10.82 29.47
C LEU A 64 -2.78 11.24 28.70
N LEU A 65 -2.29 12.45 28.94
CA LEU A 65 -1.06 12.95 28.31
C LEU A 65 0.16 12.11 28.69
N SER A 66 0.28 11.66 29.94
CA SER A 66 1.40 10.82 30.37
C SER A 66 1.52 9.50 29.60
N VAL A 67 0.39 8.99 29.09
CA VAL A 67 0.34 7.74 28.31
C VAL A 67 0.63 7.98 26.84
N LEU A 68 0.11 9.06 26.26
CA LEU A 68 0.12 9.28 24.81
C LEU A 68 1.26 10.20 24.34
N CYS A 69 1.77 11.08 25.19
CA CYS A 69 2.93 11.91 24.87
C CYS A 69 4.14 11.02 24.58
N GLY A 70 4.75 11.21 23.42
CA GLY A 70 5.88 10.40 22.94
C GLY A 70 5.47 9.16 22.13
N ARG A 71 4.18 8.77 22.13
CA ARG A 71 3.64 7.73 21.22
C ARG A 71 2.99 8.32 19.97
N HIS A 72 2.46 9.53 20.09
CA HIS A 72 1.80 10.26 19.01
C HIS A 72 2.34 11.68 18.91
N ARG A 73 2.43 12.19 17.68
CA ARG A 73 2.82 13.59 17.43
C ARG A 73 1.63 14.51 17.69
N ASP A 74 1.88 15.63 18.35
CA ASP A 74 0.90 16.71 18.62
C ASP A 74 -0.49 16.21 19.06
N VAL A 75 -0.51 15.27 20.02
CA VAL A 75 -1.73 14.61 20.50
C VAL A 75 -2.84 15.61 20.88
N GLU A 76 -2.48 16.75 21.45
CA GLU A 76 -3.43 17.80 21.82
C GLU A 76 -4.11 18.45 20.60
N LYS A 77 -3.39 18.63 19.49
CA LYS A 77 -3.94 19.12 18.21
C LYS A 77 -4.95 18.12 17.65
N VAL A 78 -4.61 16.82 17.70
CA VAL A 78 -5.52 15.75 17.28
C VAL A 78 -6.80 15.76 18.12
N PHE A 79 -6.69 15.89 19.44
CA PHE A 79 -7.86 15.96 20.32
C PHE A 79 -8.75 17.17 20.04
N LEU A 80 -8.19 18.34 19.78
CA LEU A 80 -8.99 19.51 19.40
C LEU A 80 -9.75 19.28 18.09
N GLN A 81 -9.10 18.70 17.08
CA GLN A 81 -9.78 18.36 15.83
C GLN A 81 -10.91 17.35 16.06
N ARG A 82 -10.70 16.35 16.92
CA ARG A 82 -11.71 15.33 17.26
C ARG A 82 -12.87 15.92 18.05
N TYR A 83 -12.62 16.90 18.92
CA TYR A 83 -13.65 17.66 19.59
C TYR A 83 -14.55 18.39 18.60
N GLU A 84 -14.00 19.09 17.62
CA GLU A 84 -14.80 19.78 16.60
C GLU A 84 -15.65 18.78 15.78
N ASN A 85 -15.06 17.66 15.36
CA ASN A 85 -15.79 16.59 14.67
C ASN A 85 -16.94 16.02 15.52
N ALA A 86 -16.71 15.78 16.81
CA ALA A 86 -17.76 15.31 17.73
C ALA A 86 -18.86 16.37 17.90
N ARG A 87 -18.49 17.65 17.95
CA ARG A 87 -19.44 18.77 18.06
C ARG A 87 -20.34 18.85 16.82
N GLU A 88 -19.80 18.66 15.62
CA GLU A 88 -20.58 18.59 14.38
C GLU A 88 -21.54 17.39 14.37
N LEU A 89 -21.04 16.19 14.71
CA LEU A 89 -21.84 14.95 14.73
C LEU A 89 -23.00 15.02 15.73
N LEU A 90 -22.79 15.69 16.87
CA LEU A 90 -23.81 15.92 17.90
C LEU A 90 -24.53 17.27 17.71
N ARG A 91 -24.53 17.82 16.50
CA ARG A 91 -25.32 19.00 16.09
C ARG A 91 -25.11 20.25 16.94
N GLY A 92 -23.91 20.45 17.47
CA GLY A 92 -23.58 21.64 18.25
C GLY A 92 -24.22 21.68 19.65
N GLY A 93 -24.72 20.57 20.17
CA GLY A 93 -25.44 20.52 21.46
C GLY A 93 -24.61 20.82 22.71
N PHE A 94 -23.32 21.13 22.56
CA PHE A 94 -22.40 21.42 23.67
C PHE A 94 -21.25 22.34 23.24
N SER A 95 -20.58 22.93 24.23
CA SER A 95 -19.35 23.71 24.03
C SER A 95 -18.41 23.56 25.23
N ALA A 96 -17.11 23.52 24.95
CA ALA A 96 -16.03 23.47 25.92
C ALA A 96 -14.78 24.16 25.32
N SER A 97 -13.81 24.48 26.17
CA SER A 97 -12.52 25.03 25.79
C SER A 97 -11.39 24.38 26.60
N GLY A 98 -10.13 24.67 26.24
CA GLY A 98 -8.96 24.21 26.99
C GLY A 98 -8.88 22.70 27.16
N ALA A 99 -8.47 22.24 28.35
CA ALA A 99 -8.33 20.83 28.68
C ALA A 99 -9.65 20.04 28.54
N ARG A 100 -10.79 20.68 28.82
CA ARG A 100 -12.10 20.03 28.74
C ARG A 100 -12.50 19.69 27.30
N ALA A 101 -12.25 20.60 26.35
CA ALA A 101 -12.45 20.31 24.93
C ALA A 101 -11.54 19.16 24.46
N LYS A 102 -10.26 19.20 24.85
CA LYS A 102 -9.29 18.15 24.51
C LYS A 102 -9.67 16.79 25.10
N LEU A 103 -10.13 16.76 26.35
CA LEU A 103 -10.58 15.52 26.99
C LEU A 103 -11.82 14.97 26.28
N ILE A 104 -12.80 15.81 25.92
CA ILE A 104 -13.93 15.37 25.08
C ILE A 104 -13.40 14.75 23.78
N GLY A 105 -12.52 15.44 23.06
CA GLY A 105 -11.93 14.92 21.83
C GLY A 105 -11.23 13.57 22.00
N ALA A 106 -10.54 13.36 23.12
CA ALA A 106 -9.90 12.10 23.46
C ALA A 106 -10.91 10.95 23.68
N TYR A 107 -12.05 11.21 24.32
CA TYR A 107 -13.12 10.20 24.48
C TYR A 107 -13.80 9.82 23.15
N PHE A 108 -13.68 10.66 22.13
CA PHE A 108 -14.11 10.37 20.74
C PHE A 108 -12.94 9.94 19.83
N SER A 109 -11.89 9.41 20.45
CA SER A 109 -10.71 8.91 19.76
C SER A 109 -10.35 7.50 20.23
N GLU A 110 -9.68 6.74 19.36
CA GLU A 110 -9.08 5.44 19.68
C GLU A 110 -7.65 5.35 19.17
N GLU A 111 -6.78 4.65 19.91
CA GLU A 111 -5.50 4.19 19.37
C GLU A 111 -5.74 2.96 18.50
N TYR A 112 -5.32 3.04 17.23
CA TYR A 112 -5.51 1.98 16.25
C TYR A 112 -4.17 1.44 15.76
N ALA A 113 -3.89 0.17 16.04
CA ALA A 113 -2.68 -0.53 15.58
C ALA A 113 -2.86 -1.02 14.13
N TYR A 114 -2.36 -0.27 13.17
CA TYR A 114 -2.70 -0.41 11.74
C TYR A 114 -1.92 -1.48 10.98
N GLN A 115 -0.87 -2.02 11.60
CA GLN A 115 -0.04 -3.08 11.04
C GLN A 115 0.17 -4.19 12.08
N SER A 116 -0.86 -4.44 12.91
CA SER A 116 -0.81 -5.43 13.99
C SER A 116 -1.02 -6.86 13.50
N ALA A 117 -1.82 -7.05 12.45
CA ALA A 117 -2.18 -8.37 11.94
C ALA A 117 -1.23 -8.85 10.82
N ALA A 118 -0.93 -7.97 9.86
CA ALA A 118 -0.10 -8.32 8.72
C ALA A 118 0.61 -7.09 8.11
N LEU A 119 1.78 -7.31 7.50
CA LEU A 119 2.55 -6.29 6.78
C LEU A 119 3.30 -6.91 5.59
N PHE A 120 2.68 -6.90 4.41
CA PHE A 120 3.05 -7.75 3.28
C PHE A 120 2.75 -7.08 1.92
N ASN A 121 2.76 -7.86 0.83
CA ASN A 121 2.53 -7.41 -0.56
C ASN A 121 3.34 -6.16 -0.94
N PRO A 122 4.68 -6.24 -0.90
CA PRO A 122 5.56 -5.11 -1.12
C PRO A 122 5.62 -4.71 -2.59
N SER A 123 5.54 -3.41 -2.87
CA SER A 123 6.10 -2.81 -4.09
C SER A 123 7.35 -2.03 -3.72
N ILE A 124 8.25 -1.84 -4.69
CA ILE A 124 9.56 -1.22 -4.48
C ILE A 124 9.90 -0.25 -5.62
N VAL A 125 10.45 0.91 -5.27
CA VAL A 125 11.02 1.87 -6.23
C VAL A 125 12.34 2.43 -5.71
N ARG A 126 13.14 3.03 -6.59
CA ARG A 126 14.30 3.82 -6.17
C ARG A 126 13.83 5.04 -5.39
N HIS A 127 14.51 5.33 -4.29
CA HIS A 127 14.26 6.56 -3.54
C HIS A 127 14.66 7.78 -4.39
N PRO A 128 13.89 8.88 -4.43
CA PRO A 128 14.26 10.05 -5.24
C PRO A 128 15.57 10.70 -4.78
N ASP A 129 15.84 10.68 -3.47
CA ASP A 129 17.12 11.06 -2.89
C ASP A 129 18.04 9.84 -2.75
N GLN A 130 19.15 9.84 -3.50
CA GLN A 130 20.22 8.84 -3.44
C GLN A 130 21.48 9.37 -2.71
N SER A 131 21.42 10.56 -2.11
CA SER A 131 22.56 11.16 -1.42
C SER A 131 23.06 10.29 -0.27
N GLY A 132 24.38 10.24 -0.12
CA GLY A 132 25.05 9.43 0.91
C GLY A 132 25.06 7.92 0.64
N CYS A 133 24.53 7.44 -0.49
CA CYS A 133 24.66 6.03 -0.86
C CYS A 133 26.11 5.69 -1.23
N PRO A 134 26.68 4.59 -0.72
CA PRO A 134 27.97 4.08 -1.18
C PRO A 134 27.97 3.81 -2.68
N PRO A 135 29.13 3.92 -3.37
CA PRO A 135 29.24 3.56 -4.78
C PRO A 135 28.73 2.13 -5.06
N GLY A 136 27.81 2.00 -6.03
CA GLY A 136 27.18 0.73 -6.39
C GLY A 136 25.99 0.32 -5.51
N ALA A 137 25.72 1.04 -4.43
CA ALA A 137 24.50 0.91 -3.65
C ALA A 137 23.42 1.88 -4.15
N LEU A 138 22.17 1.57 -3.82
CA LEU A 138 21.04 2.47 -3.99
C LEU A 138 20.16 2.48 -2.75
N ARG A 139 19.45 3.58 -2.54
CA ARG A 139 18.36 3.68 -1.58
C ARG A 139 17.03 3.34 -2.25
N PHE A 140 16.15 2.65 -1.56
CA PHE A 140 14.84 2.26 -2.06
C PHE A 140 13.72 2.70 -1.10
N ILE A 141 12.51 2.75 -1.66
CA ILE A 141 11.25 2.89 -0.92
C ILE A 141 10.44 1.62 -1.16
N LEU A 142 9.93 1.04 -0.09
CA LEU A 142 8.91 -0.01 -0.11
C LEU A 142 7.56 0.60 0.27
N SER A 143 6.53 0.29 -0.51
CA SER A 143 5.14 0.39 -0.05
C SER A 143 4.66 -1.00 0.32
N LEU A 144 3.97 -1.11 1.46
CA LEU A 144 3.51 -2.37 2.04
C LEU A 144 2.01 -2.26 2.33
N ARG A 145 1.29 -3.36 2.12
CA ARG A 145 -0.06 -3.52 2.64
C ARG A 145 0.02 -3.81 4.13
N ALA A 146 -0.50 -2.89 4.93
CA ALA A 146 -0.61 -3.00 6.38
C ALA A 146 -2.06 -3.36 6.77
N ILE A 147 -2.22 -4.40 7.58
CA ILE A 147 -3.52 -4.82 8.12
C ILE A 147 -3.54 -4.62 9.63
N GLY A 148 -4.50 -3.84 10.09
CA GLY A 148 -4.76 -3.60 11.51
C GLY A 148 -6.00 -4.34 12.03
N GLU A 149 -6.48 -3.90 13.18
CA GLU A 149 -7.74 -4.39 13.76
C GLU A 149 -8.92 -4.24 12.77
N GLY A 150 -9.86 -5.18 12.80
CA GLY A 150 -10.99 -5.20 11.89
C GLY A 150 -10.63 -5.53 10.43
N HIS A 151 -9.40 -6.00 10.18
CA HIS A 151 -8.87 -6.36 8.86
C HIS A 151 -8.82 -5.21 7.84
N LEU A 152 -8.83 -3.96 8.32
CA LEU A 152 -8.74 -2.81 7.43
C LEU A 152 -7.34 -2.73 6.82
N SER A 153 -7.27 -2.72 5.49
CA SER A 153 -6.01 -2.59 4.75
C SER A 153 -5.67 -1.13 4.49
N SER A 154 -4.40 -0.79 4.71
CA SER A 154 -3.78 0.52 4.52
C SER A 154 -2.43 0.38 3.81
N ILE A 155 -1.87 1.50 3.33
CA ILE A 155 -0.52 1.54 2.75
C ILE A 155 0.44 2.15 3.76
N ALA A 156 1.50 1.42 4.08
CA ALA A 156 2.60 1.89 4.92
C ALA A 156 3.92 1.82 4.16
N PHE A 157 4.91 2.61 4.57
CA PHE A 157 6.19 2.67 3.87
C PHE A 157 7.38 2.21 4.72
N ARG A 158 8.41 1.69 4.05
CA ARG A 158 9.75 1.44 4.60
C ARG A 158 10.81 1.94 3.62
N THR A 159 11.97 2.25 4.14
CA THR A 159 13.13 2.62 3.33
C THR A 159 14.30 1.70 3.68
N GLY A 160 15.28 1.68 2.81
CA GLY A 160 16.51 0.95 3.05
C GLY A 160 17.51 1.17 1.93
N THR A 161 18.67 0.56 2.08
CA THR A 161 19.76 0.59 1.11
C THR A 161 20.05 -0.84 0.67
N TRP A 162 20.36 -1.00 -0.62
CA TRP A 162 20.78 -2.28 -1.18
C TRP A 162 21.92 -2.08 -2.15
N GLN A 163 22.90 -2.96 -2.08
CA GLN A 163 23.99 -3.07 -3.05
C GLN A 163 23.97 -4.50 -3.62
N PRO A 164 23.96 -4.66 -4.95
CA PRO A 164 24.14 -5.97 -5.59
C PRO A 164 25.28 -6.79 -4.99
N GLY A 165 25.01 -8.08 -4.74
CA GLY A 165 25.96 -8.99 -4.09
C GLY A 165 26.18 -8.77 -2.58
N ARG A 166 25.48 -7.83 -1.94
CA ARG A 166 25.50 -7.61 -0.49
C ARG A 166 24.13 -7.76 0.14
N ASP A 167 24.11 -7.82 1.47
CA ASP A 167 22.88 -7.86 2.26
C ASP A 167 22.07 -6.57 2.13
N ILE A 168 20.77 -6.71 2.33
CA ILE A 168 19.80 -5.60 2.33
C ILE A 168 19.84 -4.93 3.69
N VAL A 169 19.97 -3.60 3.71
CA VAL A 169 19.93 -2.82 4.95
C VAL A 169 18.58 -2.10 5.02
N LEU A 170 17.70 -2.54 5.92
CA LEU A 170 16.44 -1.85 6.19
C LEU A 170 16.66 -0.72 7.19
N ASP A 171 16.13 0.45 6.91
CA ASP A 171 16.16 1.56 7.86
C ASP A 171 15.25 1.28 9.04
N ALA A 172 15.65 1.73 10.23
CA ALA A 172 14.81 1.62 11.42
C ALA A 172 13.51 2.41 11.20
N ALA A 173 12.38 1.72 11.34
CA ALA A 173 11.08 2.35 11.26
C ALA A 173 10.87 3.27 12.48
N SER A 174 10.33 4.47 12.25
CA SER A 174 9.96 5.39 13.33
C SER A 174 8.96 4.72 14.27
N PRO A 175 9.07 4.92 15.60
CA PRO A 175 8.06 4.46 16.54
C PRO A 175 6.74 5.22 16.38
N LEU A 176 6.78 6.41 15.78
CA LEU A 176 5.61 7.24 15.51
C LEU A 176 4.94 6.85 14.19
N ALA A 177 3.67 7.19 14.07
CA ALA A 177 2.94 7.15 12.82
C ALA A 177 1.99 8.34 12.72
N ALA A 178 1.77 8.82 11.50
CA ALA A 178 0.91 9.95 11.20
C ALA A 178 -0.01 9.61 10.02
N THR A 179 -1.26 10.08 10.13
CA THR A 179 -2.19 10.10 9.02
C THR A 179 -2.09 11.44 8.30
N PRO A 180 -2.20 11.48 6.95
CA PRO A 180 -2.14 12.72 6.22
C PRO A 180 -3.29 13.66 6.56
N LEU A 181 -3.07 14.96 6.37
CA LEU A 181 -4.14 15.92 6.18
C LEU A 181 -4.81 15.64 4.83
N ILE A 182 -6.14 15.58 4.81
CA ILE A 182 -6.92 15.20 3.63
C ILE A 182 -7.59 16.44 3.07
N GLU A 183 -7.32 16.76 1.81
CA GLU A 183 -8.05 17.77 1.06
C GLU A 183 -8.88 17.10 -0.03
N TYR A 184 -10.20 17.16 0.15
CA TYR A 184 -11.14 16.66 -0.85
C TYR A 184 -11.21 17.60 -2.05
N PRO A 185 -11.43 17.07 -3.27
CA PRO A 185 -11.46 17.89 -4.48
C PRO A 185 -12.55 18.96 -4.39
N GLN A 186 -12.16 20.22 -4.59
CA GLN A 186 -13.09 21.33 -4.84
C GLN A 186 -13.26 21.62 -6.33
N ASN A 187 -12.44 20.98 -7.18
CA ASN A 187 -12.29 21.25 -8.60
C ASN A 187 -12.65 19.99 -9.41
N ASP A 188 -12.76 20.14 -10.73
CA ASP A 188 -13.15 19.06 -11.65
C ASP A 188 -12.10 17.94 -11.81
N ASP A 189 -10.89 18.08 -11.27
CA ASP A 189 -9.83 17.06 -11.39
C ASP A 189 -10.06 15.80 -10.55
N GLY A 190 -11.10 15.78 -9.71
CA GLY A 190 -11.54 14.59 -8.98
C GLY A 190 -10.52 13.98 -7.99
N ALA A 191 -9.37 14.63 -7.80
CA ALA A 191 -8.26 14.09 -7.02
C ALA A 191 -8.38 14.47 -5.54
N VAL A 192 -8.24 13.48 -4.67
CA VAL A 192 -8.08 13.72 -3.23
C VAL A 192 -6.59 13.91 -2.93
N ARG A 193 -6.24 15.01 -2.26
CA ARG A 193 -4.85 15.31 -1.90
C ARG A 193 -4.59 14.92 -0.46
N LEU A 194 -3.39 14.41 -0.22
CA LEU A 194 -2.92 13.91 1.07
C LEU A 194 -1.59 14.55 1.39
N HIS A 195 -1.54 15.34 2.45
CA HIS A 195 -0.35 16.07 2.87
C HIS A 195 0.20 15.45 4.15
N CYS A 196 1.42 14.92 4.08
CA CYS A 196 2.10 14.25 5.19
C CYS A 196 3.13 15.16 5.87
N GLU A 197 2.82 16.46 6.05
CA GLU A 197 3.78 17.46 6.56
C GLU A 197 4.30 17.14 7.98
N ASP A 198 3.45 16.50 8.79
CA ASP A 198 3.77 16.09 10.16
C ASP A 198 4.67 14.81 10.20
N SER A 199 5.08 14.26 9.05
CA SER A 199 5.94 13.09 8.91
C SER A 199 7.40 13.51 8.67
N HIS A 200 8.30 13.19 9.61
CA HIS A 200 9.73 13.50 9.45
C HIS A 200 10.54 12.34 8.85
N ASN A 201 9.90 11.18 8.74
CA ASN A 201 10.48 9.98 8.16
C ASN A 201 9.36 9.25 7.43
N LEU A 202 9.60 8.82 6.19
CA LEU A 202 8.56 8.20 5.36
C LEU A 202 7.89 6.98 6.04
N SER A 203 8.57 6.27 6.93
CA SER A 203 7.99 5.18 7.70
C SER A 203 6.92 5.63 8.72
N GLU A 204 6.79 6.92 9.02
CA GLU A 204 5.68 7.46 9.84
C GLU A 204 4.39 7.56 9.03
N THR A 205 4.49 7.72 7.71
CA THR A 205 3.33 7.93 6.83
C THR A 205 2.51 6.64 6.67
N VAL A 206 1.21 6.75 6.95
CA VAL A 206 0.22 5.69 6.69
C VAL A 206 -0.95 6.26 5.90
N LEU A 207 -1.23 5.67 4.74
CA LEU A 207 -2.38 6.04 3.91
C LEU A 207 -3.52 5.09 4.20
N PHE A 208 -4.59 5.61 4.79
CA PHE A 208 -5.82 4.86 5.06
C PHE A 208 -6.82 4.98 3.92
N PRO A 209 -7.83 4.10 3.89
CA PRO A 209 -9.07 4.37 3.19
C PRO A 209 -9.73 5.67 3.68
N ILE A 210 -10.02 6.58 2.76
CA ILE A 210 -10.61 7.89 3.02
C ILE A 210 -11.90 8.15 2.24
N LEU A 211 -12.28 7.22 1.36
CA LEU A 211 -13.47 7.29 0.51
C LEU A 211 -14.41 6.10 0.77
N GLU A 212 -15.71 6.29 0.58
CA GLU A 212 -16.73 5.23 0.78
C GLU A 212 -16.44 3.96 -0.05
N ARG A 213 -15.93 4.15 -1.27
CA ARG A 213 -15.52 3.05 -2.16
C ARG A 213 -14.25 2.32 -1.73
N GLN A 214 -13.54 2.83 -0.73
CA GLN A 214 -12.38 2.21 -0.12
C GLN A 214 -12.72 1.61 1.25
N ARG A 215 -13.97 1.63 1.72
CA ARG A 215 -14.34 1.29 3.11
C ARG A 215 -13.83 -0.07 3.62
N GLY A 216 -13.60 -1.03 2.73
CA GLY A 216 -13.05 -2.36 3.03
C GLY A 216 -11.53 -2.42 3.02
N GLY A 217 -10.84 -1.38 2.55
CA GLY A 217 -9.39 -1.30 2.48
C GLY A 217 -8.87 -0.72 1.17
N ILE A 218 -7.60 -0.34 1.20
CA ILE A 218 -6.78 -0.11 0.00
C ILE A 218 -5.67 -1.18 -0.03
N GLU A 219 -5.52 -1.86 -1.17
CA GLU A 219 -4.70 -3.09 -1.28
C GLU A 219 -3.69 -3.00 -2.43
N ASP A 220 -2.52 -3.62 -2.21
CA ASP A 220 -1.58 -4.06 -3.25
C ASP A 220 -1.14 -2.95 -4.24
N LEU A 221 -0.62 -1.84 -3.70
CA LEU A 221 -0.06 -0.74 -4.48
C LEU A 221 1.12 -1.22 -5.34
N ARG A 222 1.03 -1.00 -6.65
CA ARG A 222 2.09 -1.28 -7.64
C ARG A 222 2.71 0.02 -8.10
N LEU A 223 3.76 0.44 -7.40
CA LEU A 223 4.40 1.73 -7.59
C LEU A 223 5.51 1.65 -8.63
N THR A 224 5.59 2.64 -9.51
CA THR A 224 6.70 2.82 -10.46
C THR A 224 7.12 4.28 -10.55
N SER A 225 8.32 4.48 -11.05
CA SER A 225 8.84 5.79 -11.46
C SER A 225 8.46 6.01 -12.91
N LEU A 226 7.39 6.77 -13.15
CA LEU A 226 6.91 7.14 -14.48
C LEU A 226 7.71 8.34 -15.02
N GLU A 227 8.33 8.16 -16.18
CA GLU A 227 8.90 9.25 -16.97
C GLU A 227 7.80 9.96 -17.74
N LEU A 228 7.70 11.29 -17.54
CA LEU A 228 6.78 12.14 -18.28
C LEU A 228 7.45 12.72 -19.53
N GLU A 229 6.65 13.22 -20.48
CA GLU A 229 7.16 13.79 -21.74
C GLU A 229 8.08 15.01 -21.54
N ASP A 230 7.93 15.73 -20.42
CA ASP A 230 8.80 16.84 -20.04
C ASP A 230 10.14 16.40 -19.43
N GLY A 231 10.40 15.09 -19.36
CA GLY A 231 11.57 14.48 -18.75
C GLY A 231 11.53 14.44 -17.21
N SER A 232 10.48 14.97 -16.58
CA SER A 232 10.31 14.89 -15.15
C SER A 232 9.80 13.52 -14.71
N THR A 233 10.13 13.13 -13.48
CA THR A 233 9.66 11.88 -12.89
C THR A 233 8.41 12.11 -12.04
N LEU A 234 7.44 11.21 -12.20
CA LEU A 234 6.28 11.07 -11.34
C LEU A 234 6.28 9.67 -10.73
N PHE A 235 6.23 9.55 -9.40
CA PHE A 235 5.94 8.24 -8.81
C PHE A 235 4.44 7.99 -8.94
N ALA A 236 4.07 6.94 -9.65
CA ALA A 236 2.69 6.60 -9.95
C ALA A 236 2.47 5.12 -9.68
N GLY A 237 1.35 4.77 -9.07
CA GLY A 237 1.03 3.39 -8.80
C GLY A 237 -0.44 3.14 -8.62
N THR A 238 -0.90 2.01 -9.12
CA THR A 238 -2.28 1.56 -9.02
C THR A 238 -2.46 0.67 -7.81
N TYR A 239 -3.59 0.84 -7.12
CA TYR A 239 -3.99 0.01 -5.99
C TYR A 239 -5.46 -0.37 -6.10
N THR A 240 -5.86 -1.42 -5.39
CA THR A 240 -7.25 -1.87 -5.37
C THR A 240 -7.97 -1.21 -4.20
N ALA A 241 -8.96 -0.38 -4.49
CA ALA A 241 -9.95 0.11 -3.53
C ALA A 241 -11.05 -0.95 -3.35
N VAL A 242 -11.27 -1.38 -2.11
CA VAL A 242 -12.31 -2.35 -1.76
C VAL A 242 -13.49 -1.63 -1.14
N GLY A 243 -14.62 -1.63 -1.83
CA GLY A 243 -15.85 -0.95 -1.42
C GLY A 243 -16.98 -1.92 -1.12
N GLY A 244 -18.09 -1.38 -0.61
CA GLY A 244 -19.28 -2.17 -0.32
C GLY A 244 -19.99 -2.79 -1.52
N ARG A 245 -19.77 -2.21 -2.70
CA ARG A 245 -20.45 -2.57 -3.96
C ARG A 245 -19.52 -3.25 -4.96
N GLY A 246 -18.28 -3.56 -4.57
CA GLY A 246 -17.27 -4.15 -5.43
C GLY A 246 -15.90 -3.51 -5.25
N ILE A 247 -15.01 -3.79 -6.19
CA ILE A 247 -13.64 -3.29 -6.23
C ILE A 247 -13.47 -2.25 -7.34
N ALA A 248 -12.51 -1.36 -7.18
CA ALA A 248 -12.06 -0.46 -8.23
C ALA A 248 -10.54 -0.27 -8.17
N GLN A 249 -9.93 -0.03 -9.31
CA GLN A 249 -8.55 0.43 -9.39
C GLN A 249 -8.52 1.95 -9.23
N GLU A 250 -7.60 2.40 -8.39
CA GLU A 250 -7.31 3.81 -8.19
C GLU A 250 -5.82 4.06 -8.36
N LEU A 251 -5.47 5.29 -8.69
CA LEU A 251 -4.12 5.75 -8.93
C LEU A 251 -3.65 6.59 -7.75
N LEU A 252 -2.52 6.22 -7.16
CA LEU A 252 -1.75 7.04 -6.24
C LEU A 252 -0.60 7.70 -7.02
N THR A 253 -0.45 9.01 -6.92
CA THR A 253 0.71 9.72 -7.48
C THR A 253 1.40 10.60 -6.45
N THR A 254 2.71 10.77 -6.57
CA THR A 254 3.53 11.69 -5.77
C THR A 254 4.81 12.08 -6.51
N ARG A 255 5.39 13.23 -6.15
CA ARG A 255 6.73 13.63 -6.61
C ARG A 255 7.79 13.58 -5.51
N ASN A 256 7.37 13.54 -4.24
CA ASN A 256 8.26 13.74 -3.09
C ASN A 256 7.98 12.80 -1.91
N PHE A 257 6.96 11.93 -1.98
CA PHE A 257 6.51 11.07 -0.88
C PHE A 257 6.07 11.82 0.38
N ILE A 258 5.75 13.11 0.25
CA ILE A 258 5.15 13.96 1.28
C ILE A 258 3.73 14.30 0.87
N ASP A 259 3.57 14.73 -0.40
CA ASP A 259 2.30 15.05 -1.02
C ASP A 259 1.87 13.92 -1.94
N PHE A 260 0.69 13.35 -1.68
CA PHE A 260 0.10 12.32 -2.53
C PHE A 260 -1.22 12.79 -3.13
N LYS A 261 -1.55 12.25 -4.29
CA LYS A 261 -2.87 12.37 -4.90
C LYS A 261 -3.46 10.99 -5.12
N MET A 262 -4.71 10.81 -4.70
CA MET A 262 -5.52 9.63 -5.02
C MET A 262 -6.55 10.03 -6.09
N HIS A 263 -6.53 9.33 -7.21
CA HIS A 263 -7.44 9.54 -8.33
C HIS A 263 -8.14 8.24 -8.72
N ARG A 264 -9.44 8.29 -8.98
CA ARG A 264 -10.19 7.13 -9.47
C ARG A 264 -9.78 6.81 -10.91
N LEU A 265 -9.63 5.53 -11.26
CA LEU A 265 -9.58 5.16 -12.66
C LEU A 265 -11.01 5.00 -13.23
N GLU A 266 -11.17 5.47 -14.45
CA GLU A 266 -12.40 5.43 -15.24
C GLU A 266 -12.30 4.39 -16.36
N GLY A 267 -13.43 4.14 -17.00
CA GLY A 267 -13.58 3.13 -18.03
C GLY A 267 -13.95 1.74 -17.49
N PRO A 268 -14.40 0.83 -18.38
CA PRO A 268 -14.88 -0.51 -18.03
C PRO A 268 -13.85 -1.38 -17.33
N ILE A 269 -12.54 -1.16 -17.55
CA ILE A 269 -11.49 -2.01 -17.02
C ILE A 269 -11.09 -1.61 -15.59
N ALA A 270 -11.48 -0.41 -15.14
CA ALA A 270 -11.17 0.08 -13.81
C ALA A 270 -11.82 -0.75 -12.68
N ALA A 271 -12.87 -1.52 -12.96
CA ALA A 271 -13.49 -2.43 -11.99
C ALA A 271 -12.79 -3.81 -11.92
N SER A 272 -11.45 -3.82 -11.98
CA SER A 272 -10.62 -5.04 -11.97
C SER A 272 -9.57 -5.05 -10.85
N LYS A 273 -8.65 -6.03 -10.88
CA LYS A 273 -7.46 -6.10 -9.99
C LYS A 273 -6.17 -6.14 -10.79
N GLY A 274 -5.10 -5.67 -10.15
CA GLY A 274 -3.74 -5.88 -10.60
C GLY A 274 -3.39 -5.11 -11.86
N MET A 275 -3.86 -3.87 -11.98
CA MET A 275 -3.32 -2.96 -12.99
C MET A 275 -1.90 -2.55 -12.59
N ALA A 276 -0.95 -2.47 -13.53
CA ALA A 276 0.43 -2.07 -13.28
C ALA A 276 0.95 -1.23 -14.44
N LEU A 277 1.38 0.00 -14.14
CA LEU A 277 1.81 0.98 -15.13
C LEU A 277 3.21 0.69 -15.67
N PHE A 278 3.41 0.84 -16.98
CA PHE A 278 4.75 0.88 -17.57
C PHE A 278 5.47 2.18 -17.15
N PRO A 279 6.80 2.16 -16.94
CA PRO A 279 7.53 3.31 -16.42
C PRO A 279 7.70 4.47 -17.44
N ARG A 280 7.20 4.33 -18.66
CA ARG A 280 7.16 5.40 -19.68
C ARG A 280 6.04 5.13 -20.70
N LEU A 281 5.78 6.11 -21.56
CA LEU A 281 4.90 5.94 -22.69
C LEU A 281 5.43 4.89 -23.68
N ILE A 282 4.51 4.15 -24.29
CA ILE A 282 4.74 3.20 -25.38
C ILE A 282 4.04 3.76 -26.61
N GLU A 283 4.81 4.12 -27.64
CA GLU A 283 4.29 4.75 -28.87
C GLU A 283 3.37 5.96 -28.57
N GLY A 284 3.77 6.83 -27.63
CA GLY A 284 3.02 8.03 -27.25
C GLY A 284 1.78 7.78 -26.38
N ARG A 285 1.54 6.56 -25.92
CA ARG A 285 0.39 6.21 -25.07
C ARG A 285 0.83 5.67 -23.72
N TYR A 286 0.02 5.90 -22.69
CA TYR A 286 0.17 5.19 -21.42
C TYR A 286 -0.13 3.71 -21.64
N ALA A 287 0.66 2.85 -20.98
CA ALA A 287 0.47 1.41 -21.02
C ALA A 287 0.35 0.84 -19.61
N MET A 288 -0.55 -0.11 -19.42
CA MET A 288 -0.67 -0.90 -18.20
C MET A 288 -0.77 -2.39 -18.53
N LEU A 289 -0.25 -3.23 -17.64
CA LEU A 289 -0.67 -4.63 -17.56
C LEU A 289 -1.86 -4.74 -16.62
N GLY A 290 -2.85 -5.58 -16.94
CA GLY A 290 -4.01 -5.81 -16.08
C GLY A 290 -4.53 -7.23 -16.15
N ARG A 291 -5.51 -7.57 -15.30
CA ARG A 291 -6.16 -8.88 -15.28
C ARG A 291 -7.67 -8.74 -15.03
N HIS A 292 -8.36 -8.18 -16.02
CA HIS A 292 -9.76 -7.81 -15.87
C HIS A 292 -10.74 -8.97 -16.09
N ASP A 293 -10.33 -10.03 -16.78
CA ASP A 293 -11.06 -11.29 -16.87
C ASP A 293 -10.82 -12.22 -15.68
N ASN A 294 -10.04 -11.78 -14.69
CA ASN A 294 -9.59 -12.53 -13.52
C ASN A 294 -8.64 -13.72 -13.79
N GLU A 295 -8.20 -13.93 -15.03
CA GLU A 295 -7.45 -15.14 -15.41
C GLU A 295 -6.15 -14.82 -16.17
N ASN A 296 -6.18 -13.88 -17.10
CA ASN A 296 -5.10 -13.66 -18.07
C ASN A 296 -4.43 -12.29 -17.88
N ILE A 297 -3.19 -12.13 -18.34
CA ILE A 297 -2.54 -10.81 -18.40
C ILE A 297 -2.93 -10.12 -19.72
N TRP A 298 -3.42 -8.90 -19.60
CA TRP A 298 -3.80 -8.03 -20.69
C TRP A 298 -2.87 -6.82 -20.77
N LEU A 299 -2.50 -6.44 -21.99
CA LEU A 299 -1.88 -5.15 -22.29
C LEU A 299 -3.00 -4.13 -22.56
N LEU A 300 -3.04 -3.08 -21.76
CA LEU A 300 -3.98 -1.98 -21.85
C LEU A 300 -3.22 -0.75 -22.36
N LEU A 301 -3.80 -0.01 -23.29
CA LEU A 301 -3.24 1.23 -23.83
C LEU A 301 -4.25 2.35 -23.69
N SER A 302 -3.80 3.55 -23.33
CA SER A 302 -4.66 4.73 -23.20
C SER A 302 -3.91 6.02 -23.51
N GLU A 303 -4.61 7.00 -24.06
CA GLU A 303 -4.13 8.39 -24.20
C GLU A 303 -4.27 9.18 -22.90
N ASN A 304 -5.05 8.66 -21.94
CA ASN A 304 -5.33 9.30 -20.67
C ASN A 304 -5.02 8.35 -19.51
N LEU A 305 -4.10 8.74 -18.63
CA LEU A 305 -3.69 7.98 -17.46
C LEU A 305 -4.86 7.59 -16.54
N HIS A 306 -5.96 8.34 -16.58
CA HIS A 306 -7.12 8.16 -15.72
C HIS A 306 -8.26 7.33 -16.34
N HIS A 307 -8.24 7.02 -17.65
CA HIS A 307 -9.36 6.33 -18.32
C HIS A 307 -8.89 5.12 -19.13
N TRP A 308 -9.51 3.95 -18.93
CA TRP A 308 -9.06 2.68 -19.51
C TRP A 308 -10.24 1.84 -20.06
N ASP A 309 -10.33 1.72 -21.39
CA ASP A 309 -11.46 1.08 -22.09
C ASP A 309 -11.30 -0.40 -22.40
N GLY A 310 -10.07 -0.88 -22.53
CA GLY A 310 -9.82 -2.25 -22.96
C GLY A 310 -8.36 -2.53 -23.20
N GLY A 311 -8.11 -3.70 -23.78
CA GLY A 311 -6.77 -4.10 -24.15
C GLY A 311 -6.78 -5.42 -24.90
N ILE A 312 -5.60 -5.96 -25.11
CA ILE A 312 -5.38 -7.25 -25.75
C ILE A 312 -4.80 -8.24 -24.76
N ARG A 313 -5.26 -9.49 -24.81
CA ARG A 313 -4.72 -10.56 -23.98
C ARG A 313 -3.37 -10.96 -24.52
N ILE A 314 -2.34 -10.90 -23.67
CA ILE A 314 -0.95 -11.17 -24.09
C ILE A 314 -0.37 -12.41 -23.41
N VAL A 315 -0.83 -12.78 -22.21
CA VAL A 315 -0.37 -13.98 -21.52
C VAL A 315 -1.54 -14.75 -20.92
N ASN A 316 -1.68 -16.02 -21.28
CA ASN A 316 -2.65 -16.95 -20.70
C ASN A 316 -1.99 -18.04 -19.84
N PRO A 317 -2.72 -18.66 -18.89
CA PRO A 317 -2.24 -19.84 -18.18
C PRO A 317 -1.84 -20.96 -19.15
N GLN A 318 -0.67 -21.55 -18.94
CA GLN A 318 -0.17 -22.68 -19.74
C GLN A 318 0.31 -23.86 -18.89
N TRP A 319 0.71 -23.60 -17.64
CA TRP A 319 1.25 -24.63 -16.75
C TRP A 319 0.40 -24.78 -15.49
N THR A 320 0.48 -25.96 -14.86
CA THR A 320 -0.40 -26.37 -13.75
C THR A 320 -0.37 -25.44 -12.54
N TRP A 321 0.71 -24.67 -12.37
CA TRP A 321 0.86 -23.67 -11.31
C TRP A 321 0.13 -22.35 -11.60
N GLU A 322 -0.54 -22.23 -12.74
CA GLU A 322 -1.20 -21.01 -13.22
C GLU A 322 -2.68 -21.23 -13.56
N PHE A 323 -3.15 -22.49 -13.56
CA PHE A 323 -4.46 -22.88 -14.10
C PHE A 323 -5.66 -22.23 -13.40
N THR A 324 -5.51 -21.73 -12.18
CA THR A 324 -6.61 -20.98 -11.54
C THR A 324 -6.64 -19.53 -12.05
N GLN A 325 -5.48 -18.89 -12.17
CA GLN A 325 -5.31 -17.54 -12.68
C GLN A 325 -3.81 -17.19 -12.77
N LEU A 326 -3.51 -16.24 -13.65
CA LEU A 326 -2.21 -15.58 -13.81
C LEU A 326 -2.38 -14.06 -13.67
N GLY A 327 -1.40 -13.36 -13.10
CA GLY A 327 -1.38 -11.90 -13.13
C GLY A 327 0.04 -11.34 -13.07
N ASN A 328 0.18 -10.03 -13.23
CA ASN A 328 1.45 -9.35 -12.94
C ASN A 328 1.62 -9.14 -11.42
N CYS A 329 2.86 -9.26 -10.96
CA CYS A 329 3.24 -8.82 -9.63
C CYS A 329 3.18 -7.29 -9.57
N GLY A 330 3.91 -6.61 -10.45
CA GLY A 330 3.95 -5.14 -10.48
C GLY A 330 4.33 -4.60 -11.85
N SER A 331 4.81 -3.35 -11.86
CA SER A 331 5.19 -2.64 -13.08
C SER A 331 6.29 -3.38 -13.86
N PRO A 332 6.18 -3.44 -15.20
CA PRO A 332 7.25 -3.96 -16.05
C PRO A 332 8.56 -3.20 -15.86
N ILE A 333 9.68 -3.93 -15.87
CA ILE A 333 11.03 -3.39 -15.73
C ILE A 333 11.66 -3.33 -17.12
N GLU A 334 12.11 -2.15 -17.54
CA GLU A 334 12.81 -2.01 -18.81
C GLU A 334 14.22 -2.60 -18.71
N THR A 335 14.58 -3.46 -19.66
CA THR A 335 15.91 -4.05 -19.81
C THR A 335 16.40 -3.88 -21.25
N ALA A 336 17.65 -4.26 -21.53
CA ALA A 336 18.17 -4.27 -22.90
C ALA A 336 17.42 -5.28 -23.78
N ASP A 337 16.97 -6.39 -23.20
CA ASP A 337 16.35 -7.53 -23.89
C ASP A 337 14.83 -7.39 -24.06
N GLY A 338 14.18 -6.50 -23.30
CA GLY A 338 12.73 -6.37 -23.30
C GLY A 338 12.16 -5.77 -22.02
N TRP A 339 10.84 -5.87 -21.89
CA TRP A 339 10.12 -5.60 -20.65
C TRP A 339 10.08 -6.85 -19.79
N LEU A 340 10.87 -6.87 -18.72
CA LEU A 340 10.81 -7.95 -17.75
C LEU A 340 9.60 -7.77 -16.83
N VAL A 341 8.75 -8.78 -16.79
CA VAL A 341 7.51 -8.78 -15.99
C VAL A 341 7.56 -9.94 -15.01
N PHE A 342 7.62 -9.64 -13.72
CA PHE A 342 7.33 -10.64 -12.69
C PHE A 342 5.83 -10.94 -12.65
N THR A 343 5.48 -12.21 -12.64
CA THR A 343 4.10 -12.70 -12.65
C THR A 343 3.81 -13.51 -11.40
N HIS A 344 2.54 -13.58 -11.00
CA HIS A 344 2.07 -14.57 -10.06
C HIS A 344 1.13 -15.55 -10.75
N GLY A 345 1.24 -16.83 -10.41
CA GLY A 345 0.35 -17.90 -10.87
C GLY A 345 -0.28 -18.60 -9.68
N VAL A 346 -1.52 -19.07 -9.86
CA VAL A 346 -2.27 -19.79 -8.83
C VAL A 346 -2.53 -21.23 -9.27
N GLY A 347 -1.92 -22.17 -8.55
CA GLY A 347 -2.00 -23.59 -8.80
C GLY A 347 -3.08 -24.31 -7.99
N ALA A 348 -2.96 -25.63 -7.94
CA ALA A 348 -3.82 -26.49 -7.11
C ALA A 348 -3.79 -26.05 -5.64
N MET A 349 -4.92 -26.20 -4.94
CA MET A 349 -5.08 -25.78 -3.54
C MET A 349 -4.82 -24.29 -3.29
N ARG A 350 -4.94 -23.45 -4.33
CA ARG A 350 -4.66 -22.01 -4.28
C ARG A 350 -3.22 -21.71 -3.83
N GLU A 351 -2.25 -22.53 -4.22
CA GLU A 351 -0.84 -22.20 -4.04
C GLU A 351 -0.46 -21.03 -4.96
N TYR A 352 -0.03 -19.89 -4.39
CA TYR A 352 0.47 -18.75 -5.15
C TYR A 352 1.97 -18.86 -5.30
N CYS A 353 2.43 -18.78 -6.54
CA CYS A 353 3.84 -18.82 -6.90
C CYS A 353 4.21 -17.60 -7.75
N ILE A 354 5.49 -17.25 -7.78
CA ILE A 354 6.02 -16.16 -8.64
C ILE A 354 6.74 -16.79 -9.83
N GLY A 355 6.51 -16.27 -11.04
CA GLY A 355 7.26 -16.53 -12.26
C GLY A 355 7.66 -15.22 -12.95
N ALA A 356 8.06 -15.30 -14.21
CA ALA A 356 8.28 -14.11 -15.03
C ALA A 356 8.08 -14.37 -16.53
N CYS A 357 7.83 -13.30 -17.27
CA CYS A 357 7.94 -13.27 -18.73
C CYS A 357 8.72 -12.04 -19.20
N LEU A 358 9.22 -12.11 -20.44
CA LEU A 358 9.82 -11.02 -21.16
C LEU A 358 8.90 -10.61 -22.31
N LEU A 359 8.52 -9.35 -22.39
CA LEU A 359 7.77 -8.79 -23.52
C LEU A 359 8.72 -7.99 -24.43
N ASP A 360 8.39 -7.88 -25.71
CA ASP A 360 9.19 -7.09 -26.65
C ASP A 360 9.20 -5.60 -26.25
N ARG A 361 10.40 -5.01 -26.30
CA ARG A 361 10.65 -3.65 -25.82
C ARG A 361 9.88 -2.59 -26.60
N SER A 362 9.73 -2.80 -27.91
CA SER A 362 9.06 -1.87 -28.83
C SER A 362 7.57 -2.17 -28.88
N ASP A 363 7.22 -3.45 -28.96
CA ASP A 363 5.84 -3.94 -29.02
C ASP A 363 5.54 -4.89 -27.85
N PRO A 364 5.13 -4.38 -26.68
CA PRO A 364 4.86 -5.21 -25.51
C PRO A 364 3.66 -6.15 -25.68
N SER A 365 2.99 -6.17 -26.83
CA SER A 365 1.99 -7.19 -27.15
C SER A 365 2.60 -8.57 -27.42
N HIS A 366 3.89 -8.62 -27.75
CA HIS A 366 4.62 -9.84 -28.05
C HIS A 366 5.38 -10.36 -26.83
N VAL A 367 5.07 -11.59 -26.41
CA VAL A 367 5.83 -12.30 -25.38
C VAL A 367 7.04 -12.95 -26.05
N ILE A 368 8.24 -12.55 -25.67
CA ILE A 368 9.50 -13.08 -26.21
C ILE A 368 9.85 -14.42 -25.55
N ALA A 369 9.75 -14.48 -24.22
CA ALA A 369 10.18 -15.64 -23.44
C ALA A 369 9.43 -15.70 -22.10
N ARG A 370 9.29 -16.90 -21.53
CA ARG A 370 8.60 -17.07 -20.23
C ARG A 370 9.10 -18.25 -19.42
N THR A 371 9.06 -18.13 -18.10
CA THR A 371 9.45 -19.23 -17.18
C THR A 371 8.40 -20.34 -17.17
N ARG A 372 8.76 -21.57 -17.57
CA ARG A 372 7.82 -22.74 -17.51
C ARG A 372 7.49 -23.19 -16.09
N ARG A 373 8.45 -23.03 -15.17
CA ARG A 373 8.32 -23.39 -13.75
C ARG A 373 8.29 -22.10 -12.92
N PRO A 374 7.67 -22.11 -11.73
CA PRO A 374 7.80 -21.00 -10.81
C PRO A 374 9.26 -20.68 -10.49
N LEU A 375 9.57 -19.40 -10.46
CA LEU A 375 10.78 -18.86 -9.85
C LEU A 375 10.73 -19.06 -8.34
N LEU A 376 9.61 -18.67 -7.71
CA LEU A 376 9.44 -18.75 -6.27
C LEU A 376 8.20 -19.54 -5.91
N ARG A 377 8.37 -20.50 -5.01
CA ARG A 377 7.29 -21.23 -4.32
C ARG A 377 7.42 -21.00 -2.82
N PRO A 378 6.32 -21.06 -2.04
CA PRO A 378 6.43 -21.06 -0.59
C PRO A 378 7.28 -22.24 -0.10
N SER A 379 8.39 -21.95 0.58
CA SER A 379 9.16 -22.98 1.28
C SER A 379 8.32 -23.60 2.42
N PRO A 380 8.69 -24.77 2.99
CA PRO A 380 7.99 -25.34 4.14
C PRO A 380 7.76 -24.34 5.29
N GLU A 381 8.73 -23.45 5.53
CA GLU A 381 8.69 -22.43 6.58
C GLU A 381 7.78 -21.23 6.22
N GLU A 382 7.50 -21.02 4.93
CA GLU A 382 6.76 -19.89 4.38
C GLU A 382 5.28 -20.20 4.09
N ARG A 383 4.83 -21.41 4.39
CA ARG A 383 3.44 -21.83 4.13
C ARG A 383 2.45 -21.40 5.20
N TYR A 384 2.93 -20.90 6.34
CA TYR A 384 2.11 -20.58 7.50
C TYR A 384 1.83 -19.08 7.60
N GLY A 385 0.55 -18.72 7.73
CA GLY A 385 0.11 -17.34 7.88
C GLY A 385 -1.39 -17.18 7.68
N TYR A 386 -1.83 -15.94 7.51
CA TYR A 386 -3.24 -15.59 7.29
C TYR A 386 -3.85 -16.29 6.07
N VAL A 387 -3.10 -16.38 4.97
CA VAL A 387 -3.45 -17.20 3.80
C VAL A 387 -2.31 -18.18 3.52
N PRO A 388 -2.46 -19.47 3.84
CA PRO A 388 -1.41 -20.47 3.64
C PRO A 388 -0.99 -20.64 2.18
N ASN A 389 0.25 -21.07 1.96
CA ASN A 389 0.82 -21.40 0.65
C ASN A 389 0.86 -20.21 -0.34
N VAL A 390 1.15 -19.00 0.14
CA VAL A 390 1.23 -17.80 -0.71
C VAL A 390 2.63 -17.18 -0.67
N VAL A 391 3.22 -16.98 -1.84
CA VAL A 391 4.22 -15.94 -2.07
C VAL A 391 3.70 -14.96 -3.12
N TYR A 392 3.83 -13.66 -2.88
CA TYR A 392 3.23 -12.62 -3.72
C TYR A 392 4.04 -11.34 -3.71
N SER A 393 4.18 -10.65 -4.84
CA SER A 393 4.91 -9.37 -4.91
C SER A 393 4.08 -8.31 -5.62
N CYS A 394 4.35 -7.04 -5.32
CA CYS A 394 3.80 -5.89 -6.03
C CYS A 394 4.85 -5.09 -6.82
N GLY A 395 6.10 -5.56 -6.86
CA GLY A 395 7.18 -4.94 -7.64
C GLY A 395 8.56 -5.53 -7.32
N ALA A 396 9.50 -5.30 -8.23
CA ALA A 396 10.90 -5.66 -8.06
C ALA A 396 11.80 -4.50 -8.49
N LEU A 397 13.05 -4.49 -8.02
CA LEU A 397 13.99 -3.40 -8.24
C LEU A 397 15.23 -3.88 -8.99
N LEU A 398 15.52 -3.25 -10.12
CA LEU A 398 16.70 -3.55 -10.94
C LEU A 398 17.87 -2.61 -10.61
N SER A 399 19.06 -3.18 -10.48
CA SER A 399 20.34 -2.45 -10.36
C SER A 399 21.42 -3.15 -11.17
N GLY A 400 21.72 -2.62 -12.37
CA GLY A 400 22.61 -3.30 -13.30
C GLY A 400 21.96 -4.59 -13.80
N ASN A 401 22.59 -5.73 -13.54
CA ASN A 401 22.07 -7.07 -13.84
C ASN A 401 21.28 -7.68 -12.67
N ASP A 402 21.40 -7.12 -11.47
CA ASP A 402 20.85 -7.70 -10.25
C ASP A 402 19.45 -7.18 -9.98
N ILE A 403 18.59 -8.10 -9.52
CA ILE A 403 17.21 -7.84 -9.14
C ILE A 403 17.06 -8.08 -7.65
N LEU A 404 16.47 -7.10 -6.96
CA LEU A 404 15.91 -7.26 -5.63
C LEU A 404 14.39 -7.47 -5.74
N LEU A 405 13.92 -8.65 -5.35
CA LEU A 405 12.51 -9.03 -5.34
C LEU A 405 12.02 -9.14 -3.89
N PRO A 406 11.35 -8.12 -3.34
CA PRO A 406 10.59 -8.25 -2.13
C PRO A 406 9.27 -9.00 -2.41
N TYR A 407 8.83 -9.85 -1.49
CA TYR A 407 7.57 -10.59 -1.60
C TYR A 407 6.91 -10.80 -0.24
N GLY A 408 5.59 -10.74 -0.22
CA GLY A 408 4.76 -11.16 0.89
C GLY A 408 4.75 -12.69 1.03
N VAL A 409 4.70 -13.14 2.27
CA VAL A 409 4.64 -14.55 2.67
C VAL A 409 3.35 -14.77 3.46
N ALA A 410 2.53 -15.69 2.97
CA ALA A 410 1.29 -16.16 3.58
C ALA A 410 0.35 -15.04 4.08
N ASP A 411 0.26 -13.94 3.33
CA ASP A 411 -0.47 -12.71 3.68
C ASP A 411 -0.18 -12.19 5.11
N SER A 412 1.07 -12.32 5.57
CA SER A 412 1.44 -12.05 6.96
C SER A 412 2.63 -11.09 7.09
N PHE A 413 3.74 -11.37 6.41
CA PHE A 413 4.96 -10.56 6.50
C PHE A 413 5.64 -10.46 5.13
N THR A 414 6.63 -9.58 5.01
CA THR A 414 7.46 -9.44 3.80
C THR A 414 8.82 -10.10 4.01
N ALA A 415 9.29 -10.80 2.98
CA ALA A 415 10.63 -11.36 2.83
C ALA A 415 11.28 -10.81 1.54
N PHE A 416 12.54 -11.16 1.31
CA PHE A 416 13.31 -10.67 0.16
C PHE A 416 14.09 -11.80 -0.52
N SER A 417 14.32 -11.63 -1.82
CA SER A 417 15.20 -12.48 -2.61
C SER A 417 15.97 -11.67 -3.63
N THR A 418 17.12 -12.19 -4.06
CA THR A 418 17.90 -11.63 -5.17
C THR A 418 18.15 -12.68 -6.25
N LEU A 419 18.26 -12.20 -7.48
CA LEU A 419 18.54 -12.97 -8.69
C LEU A 419 19.13 -12.04 -9.76
N THR A 420 19.61 -12.57 -10.88
CA THR A 420 20.09 -11.74 -12.00
C THR A 420 19.18 -11.85 -13.22
N VAL A 421 19.17 -10.81 -14.05
CA VAL A 421 18.46 -10.81 -15.35
C VAL A 421 19.01 -11.92 -16.22
N ASP A 422 20.33 -12.04 -16.36
CA ASP A 422 20.97 -13.08 -17.18
C ASP A 422 20.51 -14.50 -16.81
N ALA A 423 20.51 -14.82 -15.51
CA ALA A 423 20.14 -16.15 -15.06
C ALA A 423 18.64 -16.41 -15.24
N LEU A 424 17.83 -15.36 -15.12
CA LEU A 424 16.40 -15.43 -15.37
C LEU A 424 16.09 -15.65 -16.85
N LEU A 425 16.73 -14.90 -17.74
CA LEU A 425 16.59 -15.04 -19.20
C LEU A 425 17.04 -16.43 -19.67
N ALA A 426 18.15 -16.94 -19.14
CA ALA A 426 18.66 -18.27 -19.46
C ALA A 426 17.70 -19.42 -19.06
N ALA A 427 16.73 -19.17 -18.18
CA ALA A 427 15.74 -20.15 -17.74
C ALA A 427 14.40 -20.02 -18.48
N MET A 428 14.19 -18.97 -19.27
CA MET A 428 12.98 -18.78 -20.07
C MET A 428 13.07 -19.55 -21.39
N ASP A 429 11.93 -20.07 -21.85
CA ASP A 429 11.77 -20.71 -23.16
C ASP A 429 10.86 -19.88 -24.07
#